data_AF-A0A8T5ND00-F1
#
_entry.id   AF-A0A8T5ND00-F1
#
_cell.length_a   1.000
_cell.length_b   1.000
_cell.length_c   1.000
_cell.angle_alpha   90.00
_cell.angle_beta   90.00
_cell.angle_gamma   90.00
#
_symmetry.space_group_name_H-M   'P 1'
#
loop_
_entity.id
_entity.type
_entity.pdbx_description
1 polymer ?
#
loop_
_entity_poly.entity_id
_entity_poly.type
_entity_poly.pdbx_seq_one_letter_code
_entity_poly.pdbx_strand_id
1 'polypeptide(L)'
;MMTLLVFDVLLFGLFSVLLGQFIGQSREAYAIWIKEFVYPDAVAKSTEDQRKLCISAESLSREICGLTDMIYVVAGLIIITFFVIFITFIWAYDEIIPEFDRRVTIASMVLAIMIVLALPYILSKVNISLINPSKSSQIDDKIFEVWRKNNCHGYKIDDYKKNLQPRQLYEILNQKKIEEKITPTEEELEVLKILTKDKKEINHQP
;
A
#
# COMPACT_ATOMS: atom_id res chain seq x y z
N MET A 1 -7.85 0.09 31.39
CA MET A 1 -8.43 -0.76 30.32
C MET A 1 -9.35 0.02 29.38
N MET A 2 -10.33 0.80 29.87
CA MET A 2 -11.20 1.62 28.99
C MET A 2 -10.43 2.58 28.06
N THR A 3 -9.41 3.29 28.54
CA THR A 3 -8.61 4.21 27.72
C THR A 3 -7.91 3.52 26.55
N LEU A 4 -7.39 2.31 26.76
CA LEU A 4 -6.72 1.53 25.71
C LEU A 4 -7.73 1.06 24.65
N LEU A 5 -8.94 0.69 25.07
CA LEU A 5 -10.01 0.29 24.15
C LEU A 5 -10.53 1.49 23.33
N VAL A 6 -10.69 2.66 23.93
CA VAL A 6 -11.02 3.89 23.20
C VAL A 6 -9.94 4.20 22.16
N PHE A 7 -8.67 4.05 22.53
CA PHE A 7 -7.56 4.22 21.60
C PHE A 7 -7.60 3.22 20.44
N ASP A 8 -7.88 1.95 20.71
CA ASP A 8 -8.01 0.90 19.69
C ASP A 8 -9.18 1.18 18.71
N VAL A 9 -10.31 1.64 19.23
CA VAL A 9 -11.46 2.08 18.41
C VAL A 9 -11.10 3.28 17.53
N LEU A 10 -10.33 4.25 18.04
CA LEU A 10 -9.86 5.39 17.25
C LEU A 10 -8.90 4.96 16.15
N LEU A 11 -7.95 4.06 16.46
CA LEU A 11 -7.04 3.50 15.46
C LEU A 11 -7.79 2.73 14.38
N PHE A 12 -8.80 1.93 14.75
CA PHE A 12 -9.64 1.21 13.80
C PHE A 12 -10.49 2.15 12.93
N GLY A 13 -10.96 3.26 13.49
CA GLY A 13 -11.61 4.33 12.75
C GLY A 13 -10.66 4.97 11.71
N LEU A 14 -9.44 5.30 12.12
CA LEU A 14 -8.41 5.84 11.22
C LEU A 14 -8.05 4.84 10.11
N PHE A 15 -7.87 3.57 10.46
CA PHE A 15 -7.65 2.48 9.51
C PHE A 15 -8.75 2.42 8.46
N SER A 16 -10.02 2.53 8.89
CA SER A 16 -11.18 2.50 7.99
C SER A 16 -11.20 3.68 7.01
N VAL A 17 -10.80 4.88 7.46
CA VAL A 17 -10.70 6.08 6.61
C VAL A 17 -9.60 5.91 5.56
N LEU A 18 -8.40 5.47 5.98
CA LEU A 18 -7.28 5.23 5.06
C LEU A 18 -7.62 4.15 4.03
N LEU A 19 -8.29 3.08 4.46
CA LEU A 19 -8.74 2.03 3.56
C LEU A 19 -9.77 2.53 2.55
N GLY A 20 -10.69 3.40 2.98
CA GLY A 20 -11.65 4.06 2.09
C GLY A 20 -10.96 4.89 1.00
N GLN A 21 -9.94 5.67 1.38
CA GLN A 21 -9.11 6.43 0.43
C GLN A 21 -8.36 5.50 -0.53
N PHE A 22 -7.74 4.44 -0.02
CA PHE A 22 -7.06 3.43 -0.82
C PHE A 22 -8.00 2.80 -1.86
N ILE A 23 -9.22 2.42 -1.47
CA ILE A 23 -10.23 1.85 -2.39
C ILE A 23 -10.66 2.89 -3.44
N GLY A 24 -10.77 4.16 -3.07
CA GLY A 24 -11.05 5.26 -3.99
C GLY A 24 -9.98 5.36 -5.08
N GLN A 25 -8.73 5.52 -4.69
CA GLN A 25 -7.59 5.63 -5.62
C GLN A 25 -7.42 4.37 -6.48
N SER A 26 -7.66 3.20 -5.88
CA SER A 26 -7.69 1.91 -6.55
C SER A 26 -8.73 1.83 -7.68
N ARG A 27 -9.90 2.44 -7.50
CA ARG A 27 -10.95 2.49 -8.53
C ARG A 27 -10.59 3.45 -9.66
N GLU A 28 -9.98 4.59 -9.34
CA GLU A 28 -9.50 5.53 -10.34
C GLU A 28 -8.42 4.89 -11.23
N ALA A 29 -7.48 4.15 -10.60
CA ALA A 29 -6.44 3.40 -11.31
C ALA A 29 -7.05 2.40 -12.28
N TYR A 30 -8.07 1.68 -11.81
CA TYR A 30 -8.77 0.70 -12.60
C TYR A 30 -9.56 1.33 -13.75
N ALA A 31 -10.17 2.50 -13.55
CA ALA A 31 -10.87 3.24 -14.59
C ALA A 31 -9.91 3.70 -15.69
N ILE A 32 -8.73 4.20 -15.32
CA ILE A 32 -7.68 4.56 -16.28
C ILE A 32 -7.25 3.32 -17.08
N TRP A 33 -6.99 2.19 -16.41
CA TRP A 33 -6.61 0.95 -17.08
C TRP A 33 -7.69 0.46 -18.05
N ILE A 34 -8.97 0.47 -17.65
CA ILE A 34 -10.10 0.12 -18.53
C ILE A 34 -10.10 1.00 -19.78
N LYS A 35 -9.97 2.32 -19.62
CA LYS A 35 -9.96 3.25 -20.74
C LYS A 35 -8.80 3.00 -21.69
N GLU A 36 -7.63 2.65 -21.18
CA GLU A 36 -6.43 2.44 -22.00
C GLU A 36 -6.34 1.08 -22.68
N PHE A 37 -6.90 0.03 -22.07
CA PHE A 37 -6.75 -1.36 -22.55
C PHE A 37 -8.03 -1.97 -23.08
N VAL A 38 -9.18 -1.69 -22.47
CA VAL A 38 -10.47 -2.30 -22.85
C VAL A 38 -11.17 -1.48 -23.92
N TYR A 39 -11.12 -0.15 -23.80
CA TYR A 39 -11.74 0.78 -24.75
C TYR A 39 -10.70 1.75 -25.33
N PRO A 40 -9.67 1.25 -26.03
CA PRO A 40 -8.68 2.13 -26.63
C PRO A 40 -9.40 3.02 -27.65
N ASP A 41 -9.52 4.31 -27.33
CA ASP A 41 -9.99 5.30 -28.30
C ASP A 41 -9.10 5.19 -29.54
N ALA A 42 -9.69 4.85 -30.69
CA ALA A 42 -8.99 4.72 -31.98
C ALA A 42 -8.42 6.07 -32.49
N VAL A 43 -8.63 7.14 -31.74
CA VAL A 43 -8.15 8.49 -32.01
C VAL A 43 -6.69 8.58 -31.55
N ALA A 44 -5.80 8.99 -32.46
CA ALA A 44 -4.42 9.30 -32.14
C ALA A 44 -4.38 10.32 -30.99
N LYS A 45 -3.91 9.89 -29.81
CA LYS A 45 -3.79 10.76 -28.64
C LYS A 45 -2.76 11.84 -28.92
N SER A 46 -3.07 13.08 -28.55
CA SER A 46 -2.08 14.14 -28.59
C SER A 46 -0.96 13.82 -27.60
N THR A 47 0.25 14.32 -27.88
CA THR A 47 1.41 14.20 -26.97
C THR A 47 1.10 14.80 -25.60
N GLU A 48 0.22 15.81 -25.53
CA GLU A 48 -0.19 16.44 -24.28
C GLU A 48 -1.14 15.55 -23.45
N ASP A 49 -2.06 14.83 -24.11
CA ASP A 49 -2.96 13.89 -23.44
C ASP A 49 -2.21 12.69 -22.88
N GLN A 50 -1.22 12.17 -23.62
CA GLN A 50 -0.33 11.11 -23.14
C GLN A 50 0.48 11.57 -21.92
N ARG A 51 1.00 12.81 -21.96
CA ARG A 51 1.73 13.37 -20.82
C ARG A 51 0.85 13.50 -19.58
N LYS A 52 -0.38 13.99 -19.73
CA LYS A 52 -1.35 14.09 -18.62
C LYS A 52 -1.70 12.71 -18.04
N LEU A 53 -1.88 11.71 -18.89
CA LEU A 53 -2.10 10.33 -18.47
C LEU A 53 -0.93 9.80 -17.65
N CYS A 54 0.31 9.99 -18.12
CA CYS A 54 1.51 9.54 -17.42
C CYS A 54 1.67 10.22 -16.06
N ILE A 55 1.47 11.54 -15.98
CA ILE A 55 1.51 12.28 -14.70
C ILE A 55 0.44 11.74 -13.74
N SER A 56 -0.77 11.48 -14.22
CA SER A 56 -1.86 10.94 -13.41
C SER A 56 -1.53 9.53 -12.91
N ALA A 57 -1.06 8.63 -13.77
CA ALA A 57 -0.67 7.27 -13.40
C ALA A 57 0.46 7.25 -12.35
N GLU A 58 1.46 8.13 -12.50
CA GLU A 58 2.57 8.25 -11.55
C GLU A 58 2.15 8.83 -10.21
N SER A 59 1.30 9.87 -10.21
CA SER A 59 0.72 10.44 -8.97
C SER A 59 -0.06 9.38 -8.22
N LEU A 60 -0.91 8.64 -8.93
CA LEU A 60 -1.77 7.62 -8.37
C LEU A 60 -0.97 6.46 -7.77
N SER A 61 0.08 6.00 -8.46
CA SER A 61 0.99 5.00 -7.91
C SER A 61 1.65 5.49 -6.62
N ARG A 62 2.07 6.76 -6.56
CA ARG A 62 2.68 7.35 -5.36
C ARG A 62 1.68 7.41 -4.20
N GLU A 63 0.46 7.85 -4.47
CA GLU A 63 -0.60 7.96 -3.47
C GLU A 63 -1.01 6.58 -2.94
N ILE A 64 -1.20 5.59 -3.81
CA ILE A 64 -1.51 4.22 -3.43
C ILE A 64 -0.38 3.64 -2.56
N CYS A 65 0.88 3.85 -2.92
CA CYS A 65 2.03 3.43 -2.11
C CYS A 65 1.99 4.09 -0.72
N GLY A 66 1.84 5.41 -0.66
CA GLY A 66 1.81 6.15 0.61
C GLY A 66 0.63 5.73 1.50
N LEU A 67 -0.55 5.52 0.92
CA LEU A 67 -1.73 4.99 1.62
C LEU A 67 -1.49 3.57 2.14
N THR A 68 -0.85 2.72 1.35
CA THR A 68 -0.52 1.35 1.73
C THR A 68 0.43 1.32 2.93
N ASP A 69 1.48 2.16 2.91
CA ASP A 69 2.42 2.31 4.02
C ASP A 69 1.71 2.79 5.30
N MET A 70 0.83 3.80 5.18
CA MET A 70 0.03 4.27 6.32
C MET A 70 -0.91 3.19 6.86
N ILE A 71 -1.56 2.42 5.98
CA ILE A 71 -2.41 1.30 6.38
C ILE A 71 -1.61 0.26 7.17
N TYR A 72 -0.38 -0.06 6.74
CA TYR A 72 0.49 -0.99 7.46
C TYR A 72 0.91 -0.47 8.83
N VAL A 73 1.27 0.82 8.94
CA VAL A 73 1.63 1.44 10.21
C VAL A 73 0.45 1.39 11.18
N VAL A 74 -0.75 1.79 10.74
CA VAL A 74 -1.94 1.80 11.59
C VAL A 74 -2.35 0.36 11.96
N ALA A 75 -2.31 -0.58 11.02
CA ALA A 75 -2.53 -2.00 11.29
C ALA A 75 -1.56 -2.55 12.35
N GLY A 76 -0.27 -2.20 12.25
CA GLY A 76 0.74 -2.56 13.24
C GLY A 76 0.44 -1.99 14.62
N LEU A 77 0.01 -0.72 14.71
CA LEU A 77 -0.38 -0.07 15.96
C LEU A 77 -1.60 -0.74 16.62
N ILE A 78 -2.61 -1.15 15.83
CA ILE A 78 -3.77 -1.90 16.34
C ILE A 78 -3.31 -3.24 16.95
N ILE A 79 -2.45 -3.98 16.24
CA ILE A 79 -1.93 -5.27 16.71
C ILE A 79 -1.13 -5.09 18.01
N ILE A 80 -0.24 -4.09 18.06
CA ILE A 80 0.55 -3.80 19.28
C ILE A 80 -0.38 -3.42 20.44
N THR A 81 -1.37 -2.57 20.19
CA THR A 81 -2.34 -2.14 21.21
C THR A 81 -3.12 -3.33 21.76
N PHE A 82 -3.55 -4.25 20.88
CA PHE A 82 -4.18 -5.50 21.28
C PHE A 82 -3.27 -6.35 22.18
N PHE A 83 -1.98 -6.50 21.85
CA PHE A 83 -1.06 -7.25 22.71
C PHE A 83 -0.92 -6.61 24.09
N VAL A 84 -0.87 -5.28 24.19
CA VAL A 84 -0.85 -4.57 25.48
C VAL A 84 -2.13 -4.83 26.26
N ILE A 85 -3.30 -4.79 25.61
CA ILE A 85 -4.59 -5.13 26.24
C ILE A 85 -4.60 -6.58 26.71
N PHE A 86 -4.11 -7.51 25.91
CA PHE A 86 -4.06 -8.94 26.23
C PHE A 86 -3.14 -9.23 27.42
N ILE A 87 -1.95 -8.64 27.45
CA ILE A 87 -1.01 -8.78 28.57
C ILE A 87 -1.60 -8.17 29.85
N THR A 88 -2.12 -6.94 29.77
CA THR A 88 -2.74 -6.29 30.94
C THR A 88 -3.95 -7.07 31.46
N PHE A 89 -4.74 -7.71 30.58
CA PHE A 89 -5.81 -8.60 30.98
C PHE A 89 -5.30 -9.82 31.75
N ILE A 90 -4.28 -10.53 31.25
CA ILE A 90 -3.71 -11.71 31.93
C ILE A 90 -3.19 -11.33 33.32
N TRP A 91 -2.48 -10.21 33.42
CA TRP A 91 -1.84 -9.79 34.67
C TRP A 91 -2.87 -9.29 35.69
N ALA A 92 -3.90 -8.56 35.24
CA ALA A 92 -4.97 -8.08 36.11
C ALA A 92 -5.97 -9.17 36.51
N TYR A 93 -6.07 -10.27 35.75
CA TYR A 93 -7.01 -11.36 36.04
C TYR A 93 -6.69 -12.10 37.36
N ASP A 94 -5.43 -12.07 37.80
CA ASP A 94 -4.97 -12.73 39.03
C ASP A 94 -5.20 -11.88 40.30
N GLU A 95 -5.47 -10.59 40.15
CA GLU A 95 -5.78 -9.67 41.25
C GLU A 95 -7.29 -9.45 41.34
N ILE A 96 -7.87 -9.72 42.52
CA ILE A 96 -9.31 -9.71 42.88
C ILE A 96 -10.09 -8.57 42.19
N ILE A 97 -10.61 -8.83 40.98
CA ILE A 97 -11.51 -7.91 40.28
C ILE A 97 -12.94 -8.09 40.83
N PRO A 98 -13.61 -7.05 41.34
CA PRO A 98 -15.02 -7.13 41.74
C PRO A 98 -15.91 -7.55 40.56
N GLU A 99 -16.93 -8.38 40.81
CA GLU A 99 -17.73 -9.06 39.76
C GLU A 99 -18.31 -8.13 38.66
N PHE A 100 -18.63 -6.88 39.00
CA PHE A 100 -19.16 -5.89 38.06
C PHE A 100 -18.14 -5.46 37.00
N ASP A 101 -16.87 -5.34 37.38
CA ASP A 101 -15.78 -4.92 36.51
C ASP A 101 -15.32 -6.09 35.59
N ARG A 102 -15.58 -7.33 36.01
CA ARG A 102 -15.27 -8.54 35.22
C ARG A 102 -16.06 -8.63 33.91
N ARG A 103 -17.36 -8.28 33.90
CA ARG A 103 -18.19 -8.36 32.68
C ARG A 103 -17.77 -7.32 31.63
N VAL A 104 -17.48 -6.09 32.07
CA VAL A 104 -17.00 -5.01 31.20
C VAL A 104 -15.64 -5.37 30.61
N THR A 105 -14.76 -5.94 31.44
CA THR A 105 -13.44 -6.41 31.04
C THR A 105 -13.53 -7.53 30.00
N ILE A 106 -14.40 -8.54 30.20
CA ILE A 106 -14.61 -9.62 29.21
C ILE A 106 -15.18 -9.06 27.90
N ALA A 107 -16.21 -8.21 27.95
CA ALA A 107 -16.81 -7.64 26.74
C ALA A 107 -15.80 -6.82 25.93
N SER A 108 -14.96 -6.05 26.63
CA SER A 108 -13.86 -5.28 26.05
C SER A 108 -12.84 -6.18 25.36
N MET A 109 -12.51 -7.31 25.98
CA MET A 109 -11.57 -8.29 25.42
C MET A 109 -12.13 -8.94 24.15
N VAL A 110 -13.41 -9.33 24.18
CA VAL A 110 -14.11 -9.88 23.01
C VAL A 110 -14.11 -8.87 21.86
N LEU A 111 -14.36 -7.58 22.15
CA LEU A 111 -14.32 -6.52 21.14
C LEU A 111 -12.91 -6.39 20.52
N ALA A 112 -11.87 -6.34 21.33
CA ALA A 112 -10.49 -6.24 20.86
C ALA A 112 -10.09 -7.44 19.99
N ILE A 113 -10.50 -8.66 20.38
CA ILE A 113 -10.31 -9.87 19.56
C ILE A 113 -11.04 -9.75 18.22
N MET A 114 -12.30 -9.30 18.21
CA MET A 114 -13.05 -9.12 16.96
C MET A 114 -12.38 -8.11 16.02
N ILE A 115 -11.87 -7.00 16.54
CA ILE A 115 -11.15 -5.98 15.77
C ILE A 115 -9.91 -6.60 15.10
N VAL A 116 -9.09 -7.31 15.86
CA VAL A 116 -7.86 -7.92 15.33
C VAL A 116 -8.15 -9.03 14.33
N LEU A 117 -9.19 -9.83 14.53
CA LEU A 117 -9.60 -10.86 13.56
C LEU A 117 -10.22 -10.26 12.29
N ALA A 118 -10.90 -9.13 12.40
CA ALA A 118 -11.47 -8.42 11.25
C ALA A 118 -10.38 -7.82 10.34
N LEU A 119 -9.26 -7.36 10.93
CA LEU A 119 -8.18 -6.71 10.20
C LEU A 119 -7.59 -7.55 9.03
N PRO A 120 -7.13 -8.81 9.22
CA PRO A 120 -6.62 -9.63 8.12
C PRO A 120 -7.72 -9.98 7.11
N TYR A 121 -8.97 -10.15 7.57
CA TYR A 121 -10.11 -10.42 6.67
C TYR A 121 -10.36 -9.24 5.73
N ILE A 122 -10.40 -8.02 6.26
CA ILE A 122 -10.60 -6.79 5.49
C ILE A 122 -9.44 -6.58 4.51
N LEU A 123 -8.19 -6.71 4.97
CA LEU A 123 -7.01 -6.52 4.13
C LEU A 123 -6.93 -7.56 3.00
N SER A 124 -7.30 -8.81 3.29
CA SER A 124 -7.41 -9.85 2.27
C SER A 124 -8.44 -9.49 1.20
N LYS A 125 -9.60 -8.93 1.56
CA LYS A 125 -10.62 -8.51 0.59
C LYS A 125 -10.19 -7.36 -0.30
N VAL A 126 -9.28 -6.52 0.17
CA VAL A 126 -8.72 -5.39 -0.58
C VAL A 126 -7.43 -5.79 -1.31
N ASN A 127 -7.06 -7.08 -1.28
CA ASN A 127 -5.81 -7.62 -1.86
C ASN A 127 -4.53 -6.97 -1.29
N ILE A 128 -4.59 -6.45 -0.07
CA ILE A 128 -3.41 -5.95 0.65
C ILE A 128 -2.86 -7.10 1.50
N SER A 129 -1.64 -7.55 1.20
CA SER A 129 -0.98 -8.63 1.92
C SER A 129 -0.04 -8.10 3.01
N LEU A 130 -0.48 -8.17 4.27
CA LEU A 130 0.36 -7.85 5.45
C LEU A 130 1.67 -8.63 5.49
N ILE A 131 1.65 -9.89 5.02
CA ILE A 131 2.79 -10.81 5.15
C ILE A 131 3.82 -10.57 4.05
N ASN A 132 3.40 -10.06 2.89
CA ASN A 132 4.30 -9.83 1.78
C ASN A 132 3.92 -8.55 1.02
N PRO A 133 4.34 -7.37 1.52
CA PRO A 133 4.05 -6.09 0.89
C PRO A 133 4.72 -5.95 -0.49
N SER A 134 5.72 -6.79 -0.80
CA SER A 134 6.43 -6.78 -2.07
C SER A 134 5.68 -7.45 -3.22
N LYS A 135 4.65 -8.28 -2.94
CA LYS A 135 3.78 -8.77 -4.02
C LYS A 135 2.90 -7.60 -4.45
N SER A 136 3.19 -7.08 -5.65
CA SER A 136 2.41 -6.02 -6.29
C SER A 136 0.92 -6.29 -6.11
N SER A 137 0.19 -5.29 -5.60
CA SER A 137 -1.26 -5.40 -5.65
C SER A 137 -1.66 -5.52 -7.13
N GLN A 138 -2.75 -6.22 -7.42
CA GLN A 138 -3.27 -6.33 -8.79
C GLN A 138 -3.50 -4.95 -9.46
N ILE A 139 -3.56 -3.89 -8.66
CA ILE A 139 -3.77 -2.52 -9.09
C ILE A 139 -2.45 -1.89 -9.51
N ASP A 140 -1.38 -2.12 -8.75
CA ASP A 140 -0.04 -1.67 -9.14
C ASP A 140 0.40 -2.28 -10.47
N ASP A 141 0.04 -3.54 -10.71
CA ASP A 141 0.27 -4.21 -11.99
C ASP A 141 -0.47 -3.53 -13.16
N LYS A 142 -1.72 -3.11 -12.93
CA LYS A 142 -2.53 -2.42 -13.94
C LYS A 142 -2.01 -1.00 -14.21
N ILE A 143 -1.61 -0.28 -13.17
CA ILE A 143 -0.97 1.04 -13.33
C ILE A 143 0.35 0.88 -14.08
N PHE A 144 1.15 -0.13 -13.74
CA PHE A 144 2.39 -0.45 -14.44
C PHE A 144 2.17 -0.73 -15.93
N GLU A 145 1.13 -1.49 -16.29
CA GLU A 145 0.79 -1.75 -17.69
C GLU A 145 0.47 -0.46 -18.46
N VAL A 146 -0.34 0.43 -17.87
CA VAL A 146 -0.65 1.74 -18.47
C VAL A 146 0.60 2.59 -18.63
N TRP A 147 1.41 2.65 -17.58
CA TRP A 147 2.65 3.41 -17.52
C TRP A 147 3.66 2.94 -18.57
N ARG A 148 3.82 1.62 -18.72
CA ARG A 148 4.75 1.04 -19.70
C ARG A 148 4.26 1.18 -21.14
N LYS A 149 2.98 0.90 -21.39
CA LYS A 149 2.38 1.00 -22.74
C LYS A 149 2.51 2.41 -23.33
N ASN A 150 2.37 3.43 -22.49
CA ASN A 150 2.46 4.83 -22.90
C ASN A 150 3.87 5.40 -22.83
N ASN A 151 4.90 4.57 -22.66
CA ASN A 151 6.30 4.99 -22.56
C ASN A 151 6.54 6.10 -21.51
N CYS A 152 5.85 6.02 -20.37
CA CYS A 152 5.80 7.12 -19.40
C CYS A 152 7.17 7.48 -18.81
N HIS A 153 8.11 6.53 -18.79
CA HIS A 153 9.50 6.78 -18.40
C HIS A 153 10.21 7.80 -19.29
N GLY A 154 9.84 7.91 -20.57
CA GLY A 154 10.45 8.82 -21.54
C GLY A 154 10.04 10.29 -21.35
N TYR A 155 8.95 10.58 -20.63
CA TYR A 155 8.48 11.95 -20.40
C TYR A 155 9.13 12.63 -19.19
N LYS A 156 10.10 11.98 -18.53
CA LYS A 156 10.79 12.55 -17.38
C LYS A 156 11.72 13.68 -17.81
N ILE A 157 11.35 14.90 -17.41
CA ILE A 157 12.23 16.08 -17.36
C ILE A 157 13.49 15.70 -16.58
N ASP A 158 14.66 16.22 -16.95
CA ASP A 158 15.96 15.81 -16.39
C ASP A 158 16.06 15.89 -14.85
N ASP A 159 15.25 16.71 -14.18
CA ASP A 159 15.15 16.76 -12.72
C ASP A 159 14.41 15.55 -12.10
N TYR A 160 13.47 14.91 -12.83
CA TYR A 160 12.78 13.68 -12.40
C TYR A 160 13.61 12.41 -12.63
N LYS A 161 14.65 12.46 -13.48
CA LYS A 161 15.64 11.36 -13.57
C LYS A 161 16.48 11.24 -12.30
N LYS A 162 16.70 12.36 -11.60
CA LYS A 162 17.45 12.40 -10.33
C LYS A 162 16.63 11.85 -9.15
N ASN A 163 15.31 12.03 -9.18
CA ASN A 163 14.39 11.52 -8.18
C ASN A 163 13.45 10.47 -8.81
N LEU A 164 13.89 9.21 -8.84
CA LEU A 164 13.16 8.07 -9.43
C LEU A 164 11.89 7.74 -8.64
N GLN A 165 10.88 8.61 -8.80
CA GLN A 165 9.52 8.38 -8.35
C GLN A 165 8.60 8.18 -9.56
N PRO A 166 7.58 7.31 -9.44
CA PRO A 166 7.27 6.46 -8.30
C PRO A 166 8.17 5.21 -8.26
N ARG A 167 8.80 4.95 -7.11
CA ARG A 167 9.76 3.84 -6.90
C ARG A 167 9.13 2.47 -7.18
N GLN A 168 7.85 2.30 -6.83
CA GLN A 168 7.14 1.03 -6.95
C GLN A 168 6.97 0.57 -8.41
N LEU A 169 6.71 1.47 -9.37
CA LEU A 169 6.60 1.09 -10.79
C LEU A 169 7.93 0.55 -11.33
N TYR A 170 9.05 1.11 -10.89
CA TYR A 170 10.37 0.61 -11.27
C TYR A 170 10.78 -0.65 -10.50
N GLU A 171 10.31 -0.83 -9.27
CA GLU A 171 10.49 -2.10 -8.55
C GLU A 171 9.69 -3.22 -9.23
N ILE A 172 8.48 -2.95 -9.73
CA ILE A 172 7.68 -3.88 -10.55
C ILE A 172 8.39 -4.16 -11.88
N LEU A 173 8.97 -3.15 -12.53
CA LEU A 173 9.79 -3.33 -13.72
C LEU A 173 10.94 -4.30 -13.47
N ASN A 174 11.68 -4.11 -12.37
CA ASN A 174 12.79 -4.96 -11.99
C ASN A 174 12.33 -6.39 -11.65
N GLN A 175 11.23 -6.52 -10.93
CA GLN A 175 10.67 -7.82 -10.57
C GLN A 175 10.21 -8.59 -11.82
N LYS A 176 9.45 -7.96 -12.71
CA LYS A 176 9.00 -8.58 -13.96
C LYS A 176 10.17 -8.93 -14.89
N LYS A 177 11.27 -8.18 -14.85
CA LYS A 177 12.52 -8.52 -15.53
C LYS A 177 13.15 -9.79 -14.93
N ILE A 178 13.27 -9.87 -13.60
CA ILE A 178 13.84 -11.04 -12.91
C ILE A 178 12.98 -12.29 -13.15
N GLU A 179 11.66 -12.14 -13.21
CA GLU A 179 10.71 -13.21 -13.51
C GLU A 179 10.63 -13.54 -15.02
N GLU A 180 11.47 -12.95 -15.87
CA GLU A 180 11.50 -13.12 -17.33
C GLU A 180 10.16 -12.84 -18.04
N LYS A 181 9.25 -12.09 -17.38
CA LYS A 181 7.93 -11.74 -17.94
C LYS A 181 8.00 -10.62 -18.96
N ILE A 182 9.06 -9.82 -18.92
CA ILE A 182 9.28 -8.69 -19.83
C ILE A 182 10.74 -8.57 -20.23
N THR A 183 10.98 -8.14 -21.48
CA THR A 183 12.29 -7.66 -21.94
C THR A 183 12.31 -6.15 -21.80
N PRO A 184 13.16 -5.56 -20.94
CA PRO A 184 13.25 -4.12 -20.80
C PRO A 184 13.94 -3.47 -22.00
N THR A 185 13.58 -2.23 -22.33
CA THR A 185 14.31 -1.41 -23.32
C THR A 185 15.68 -0.96 -22.80
N GLU A 186 16.56 -0.45 -23.67
CA GLU A 186 17.86 0.08 -23.24
C GLU A 186 17.71 1.24 -22.24
N GLU A 187 16.74 2.13 -22.48
CA GLU A 187 16.39 3.22 -21.56
C GLU A 187 15.89 2.70 -20.20
N GLU A 188 15.02 1.68 -20.20
CA GLU A 188 14.55 1.02 -18.98
C GLU A 188 15.71 0.36 -18.21
N LEU A 189 16.68 -0.23 -18.92
CA LEU A 189 17.88 -0.82 -18.31
C LEU A 189 18.80 0.22 -17.65
N GLU A 190 18.97 1.39 -18.27
CA GLU A 190 19.74 2.49 -17.67
C GLU A 190 19.09 2.98 -16.38
N VAL A 191 17.76 3.15 -16.37
CA VAL A 191 17.02 3.54 -15.18
C VAL A 191 17.13 2.48 -14.07
N LEU A 192 17.01 1.19 -14.42
CA LEU A 192 17.18 0.10 -13.47
C LEU A 192 18.59 0.06 -12.85
N LYS A 193 19.63 0.37 -13.63
CA LYS A 193 21.02 0.45 -13.11
C LYS A 193 21.14 1.51 -12.02
N ILE A 194 20.53 2.68 -12.21
CA ILE A 194 20.53 3.77 -11.21
C ILE A 194 19.87 3.29 -9.91
N LEU A 195 18.67 2.70 -10.00
CA LEU A 195 17.97 2.15 -8.82
C LEU A 195 18.74 1.09 -8.05
N THR A 196 19.45 0.20 -8.76
CA THR A 196 20.28 -0.83 -8.12
C THR A 196 21.55 -0.27 -7.49
N LYS A 197 22.08 0.85 -8.00
CA LYS A 197 23.26 1.50 -7.44
C LYS A 197 22.93 2.16 -6.10
N ASP A 198 21.81 2.87 -6.01
CA ASP A 198 21.31 3.45 -4.75
C ASP A 198 21.04 2.39 -3.68
N LYS A 199 20.53 1.20 -4.04
CA LYS A 199 20.33 0.09 -3.09
C LYS A 199 21.63 -0.49 -2.52
N LYS A 200 22.74 -0.47 -3.28
CA LYS A 200 24.04 -0.96 -2.79
C LYS A 200 24.71 0.03 -1.85
N GLU A 201 24.49 1.33 -2.04
CA GLU A 201 25.05 2.37 -1.16
C GLU A 201 24.35 2.42 0.21
N ILE A 202 23.04 2.14 0.27
CA ILE A 202 22.28 2.05 1.54
C ILE A 202 22.68 0.82 2.37
N ASN A 203 23.02 -0.31 1.73
CA ASN A 203 23.47 -1.53 2.43
C ASN A 203 24.96 -1.49 2.83
N HIS A 204 25.65 -0.38 2.59
CA HIS A 204 27.06 -0.19 2.94
C HIS A 204 27.31 1.04 3.83
N GLN A 205 26.28 1.61 4.45
CA GLN A 205 26.46 2.48 5.61
C GLN A 205 26.55 1.60 6.88
N PRO A 206 27.69 1.60 7.59
CA PRO A 206 27.90 0.80 8.81
C PRO A 206 27.00 1.25 9.97
#